data_AF-X1NAA0-F1
#
_entry.id   AF-X1NAA0-F1
#
_cell.length_a   1.000
_cell.length_b   1.000
_cell.length_c   1.000
_cell.angle_alpha   90.00
_cell.angle_beta   90.00
_cell.angle_gamma   90.00
#
_symmetry.space_group_name_H-M   'P 1'
#
loop_
_entity.id
_entity.type
_entity.pdbx_description
1 polymer ?
#
loop_
_entity_poly.entity_id
_entity_poly.type
_entity_poly.pdbx_seq_one_letter_code
_entity_poly.pdbx_strand_id
1 'polypeptide(L)'
;SQSFYPPPKVDSAIVRFDLLPQPAVKVADINGFFKVVKCGFTSPRKQLHNSLAQGMGVKPAEVALLLERAGIESQRRAETLSLEEWARLYEVWAASRKD
;
A
#
# COMPACT_ATOMS: atom_id res chain seq x y z
N SER A 1 4.81 -25.35 19.72
CA SER A 1 4.79 -26.74 19.20
C SER A 1 4.17 -27.76 20.17
N GLN A 2 4.32 -27.64 21.49
CA GLN A 2 3.75 -28.60 22.47
C GLN A 2 2.21 -28.64 22.51
N SER A 3 1.55 -27.58 22.04
CA SER A 3 0.08 -27.47 22.00
C SER A 3 -0.58 -28.17 20.80
N PHE A 4 0.19 -28.80 19.90
CA PHE A 4 -0.33 -29.45 18.69
C PHE A 4 0.27 -30.85 18.52
N TYR A 5 -0.54 -31.82 18.08
CA TYR A 5 -0.10 -33.18 17.78
C TYR A 5 -0.57 -33.61 16.37
N PRO A 6 0.35 -34.01 15.46
CA PRO A 6 1.81 -33.96 15.61
C PRO A 6 2.35 -32.51 15.65
N PRO A 7 3.55 -32.26 16.21
CA PRO A 7 4.13 -30.92 16.27
C PRO A 7 4.41 -30.32 14.87
N PRO A 8 3.97 -29.08 14.59
CA PRO A 8 4.27 -28.40 13.33
C PRO A 8 5.72 -27.89 13.26
N LYS A 9 6.22 -27.61 12.05
CA LYS A 9 7.54 -27.00 11.80
C LYS A 9 7.58 -25.47 11.97
N VAL A 10 6.44 -24.86 12.26
CA VAL A 10 6.27 -23.41 12.35
C VAL A 10 5.57 -23.04 13.66
N ASP A 11 5.79 -21.82 14.12
CA ASP A 11 5.11 -21.27 15.29
C ASP A 11 3.67 -20.85 14.97
N SER A 12 2.87 -20.74 16.02
CA SER A 12 1.48 -20.28 15.94
C SER A 12 1.30 -19.01 16.76
N ALA A 13 0.40 -18.14 16.30
CA ALA A 13 -0.02 -16.94 17.01
C ALA A 13 -1.54 -16.80 16.94
N ILE A 14 -2.15 -16.22 17.98
CA ILE A 14 -3.56 -15.84 17.98
C ILE A 14 -3.64 -14.33 17.77
N VAL A 15 -4.40 -13.90 16.77
CA VAL A 15 -4.67 -12.48 16.49
C VAL A 15 -6.17 -12.24 16.64
N ARG A 16 -6.54 -11.24 17.44
CA ARG A 16 -7.92 -10.76 17.56
C ARG A 16 -8.04 -9.42 16.83
N PHE A 17 -9.07 -9.29 16.01
CA PHE A 17 -9.41 -8.03 15.35
C PHE A 17 -10.67 -7.47 16.00
N ASP A 18 -10.54 -6.30 16.63
CA ASP A 18 -11.67 -5.54 17.13
C ASP A 18 -12.17 -4.64 15.98
N LEU A 19 -13.43 -4.82 15.57
CA LEU A 19 -13.99 -4.12 14.41
C LEU A 19 -14.14 -2.63 14.71
N LEU A 20 -13.58 -1.79 13.83
CA LEU A 20 -13.77 -0.36 13.91
C LEU A 20 -15.21 0.01 13.48
N PRO A 21 -15.87 0.99 14.13
CA PRO A 21 -17.21 1.44 13.73
C PRO A 21 -17.26 2.04 12.31
N GLN A 22 -16.11 2.50 11.82
CA GLN A 22 -15.92 3.01 10.47
C GLN A 22 -14.50 2.63 9.97
N PRO A 23 -14.27 2.58 8.65
CA PRO A 23 -12.94 2.34 8.10
C PRO A 23 -11.90 3.34 8.62
N ALA A 24 -10.67 2.86 8.85
CA ALA A 24 -9.56 3.70 9.32
C ALA A 24 -9.21 4.83 8.35
N VAL A 25 -9.45 4.63 7.05
CA VAL A 25 -9.40 5.67 6.01
C VAL A 25 -10.61 5.58 5.11
N LYS A 26 -11.13 6.74 4.69
CA LYS A 26 -12.20 6.84 3.69
C LYS A 26 -11.57 7.06 2.33
N VAL A 27 -11.91 6.22 1.36
CA VAL A 27 -11.43 6.27 -0.03
C VAL A 27 -12.62 6.11 -0.97
N ALA A 28 -12.58 6.78 -2.12
CA ALA A 28 -13.70 6.78 -3.07
C ALA A 28 -14.02 5.40 -3.68
N ASP A 29 -13.00 4.58 -3.94
CA ASP A 29 -13.14 3.18 -4.37
C ASP A 29 -12.06 2.29 -3.71
N ILE A 30 -12.52 1.35 -2.88
CA ILE A 30 -11.66 0.44 -2.12
C ILE A 30 -10.85 -0.51 -3.02
N ASN A 31 -11.38 -0.91 -4.17
CA ASN A 31 -10.68 -1.81 -5.09
C ASN A 31 -9.54 -1.06 -5.79
N GLY A 32 -9.79 0.18 -6.23
CA GLY A 32 -8.78 1.09 -6.74
C GLY A 32 -7.70 1.38 -5.69
N PHE A 33 -8.08 1.63 -4.44
CA PHE A 33 -7.15 1.81 -3.33
C PHE A 33 -6.23 0.59 -3.16
N PHE A 34 -6.79 -0.61 -3.04
CA PHE A 34 -6.00 -1.84 -2.93
C PHE A 34 -5.12 -2.08 -4.15
N LYS A 35 -5.55 -1.70 -5.36
CA LYS A 35 -4.72 -1.78 -6.56
C LYS A 35 -3.47 -0.91 -6.42
N VAL A 36 -3.61 0.35 -6.01
CA VAL A 36 -2.47 1.27 -5.81
C VAL A 36 -1.52 0.75 -4.73
N VAL A 37 -2.06 0.30 -3.59
CA VAL A 37 -1.25 -0.28 -2.51
C VAL A 37 -0.47 -1.50 -3.01
N LYS A 38 -1.13 -2.43 -3.71
CA LYS A 38 -0.47 -3.61 -4.30
C LYS A 38 0.64 -3.22 -5.26
N CYS A 39 0.45 -2.21 -6.11
CA CYS A 39 1.49 -1.70 -7.01
C CYS A 39 2.73 -1.26 -6.23
N GLY A 40 2.55 -0.55 -5.12
CA GLY A 40 3.64 -0.12 -4.24
C GLY A 40 4.47 -1.27 -3.65
N PHE A 41 3.83 -2.41 -3.36
CA PHE A 41 4.48 -3.60 -2.80
C PHE A 41 4.97 -4.61 -3.86
N THR A 42 4.87 -4.32 -5.16
CA THR A 42 5.35 -5.24 -6.23
C THR A 42 6.88 -5.43 -6.22
N SER A 43 7.63 -4.48 -5.68
CA SER A 43 9.10 -4.56 -5.56
C SER A 43 9.56 -3.98 -4.21
N PRO A 44 9.43 -4.73 -3.09
CA PRO A 44 9.58 -4.21 -1.73
C PRO A 44 10.93 -3.55 -1.42
N ARG A 45 11.99 -3.95 -2.14
CA ARG A 45 13.35 -3.43 -1.95
C ARG A 45 13.68 -2.19 -2.80
N LYS A 46 12.81 -1.81 -3.74
CA LYS A 46 13.01 -0.62 -4.58
C LYS A 46 12.42 0.62 -3.91
N GLN A 47 12.93 1.80 -4.31
CA GLN A 47 12.31 3.07 -3.98
C GLN A 47 10.87 3.13 -4.52
N LEU A 48 9.97 3.79 -3.80
CA LEU A 48 8.52 3.75 -3.97
C LEU A 48 8.10 4.12 -5.38
N HIS A 49 8.69 5.16 -5.96
CA HIS A 49 8.38 5.58 -7.33
C HIS A 49 8.66 4.49 -8.36
N ASN A 50 9.72 3.68 -8.16
CA ASN A 50 10.05 2.57 -9.04
C ASN A 50 9.08 1.39 -8.88
N SER A 51 8.70 1.06 -7.64
CA SER A 51 7.73 -0.01 -7.37
C SER A 51 6.36 0.31 -7.94
N LEU A 52 5.87 1.52 -7.69
CA LEU A 52 4.61 2.04 -8.21
C LEU A 52 4.61 2.13 -9.74
N ALA A 53 5.70 2.62 -10.35
CA ALA A 53 5.83 2.69 -11.81
C ALA A 53 5.76 1.32 -12.46
N GLN A 54 6.48 0.34 -11.91
CA GLN A 54 6.43 -1.05 -12.35
C GLN A 54 5.03 -1.65 -12.19
N GLY A 55 4.39 -1.44 -11.03
CA GLY A 55 3.06 -1.98 -10.75
C GLY A 55 1.93 -1.34 -11.56
N MET A 56 2.08 -0.07 -11.95
CA MET A 56 1.09 0.67 -12.74
C MET A 56 1.36 0.64 -14.25
N GLY A 57 2.56 0.24 -14.68
CA GLY A 57 2.95 0.23 -16.10
C GLY A 57 3.17 1.63 -16.67
N VAL A 58 3.69 2.57 -15.86
CA VAL A 58 3.94 3.97 -16.24
C VAL A 58 5.40 4.37 -15.99
N LYS A 59 5.82 5.55 -16.43
CA LYS A 59 7.20 6.00 -16.22
C LYS A 59 7.45 6.40 -14.76
N PRO A 60 8.66 6.15 -14.20
CA PRO A 60 9.01 6.56 -12.84
C PRO A 60 8.85 8.07 -12.58
N ALA A 61 9.07 8.91 -13.60
CA ALA A 61 8.88 10.36 -13.50
C ALA A 61 7.41 10.76 -13.28
N GLU A 62 6.46 10.07 -13.92
CA GLU A 62 5.03 10.33 -13.72
C GLU A 62 4.61 10.00 -12.28
N VAL A 63 5.14 8.91 -11.75
CA VAL A 63 4.89 8.51 -10.35
C VAL A 63 5.55 9.47 -9.37
N ALA A 64 6.75 9.99 -9.66
CA ALA A 64 7.40 10.98 -8.81
C ALA A 64 6.53 12.24 -8.65
N LEU A 65 5.89 12.71 -9.73
CA LEU A 65 4.95 13.83 -9.69
C LEU A 65 3.68 13.51 -8.88
N LEU A 66 3.14 12.29 -8.99
CA LEU A 66 2.00 11.86 -8.17
C LEU A 66 2.36 11.81 -6.67
N LEU A 67 3.54 11.31 -6.34
CA LEU A 67 4.03 11.24 -4.96
C LEU A 67 4.29 12.64 -4.39
N GLU A 68 4.89 13.53 -5.18
CA GLU A 68 5.10 14.94 -4.81
C GLU A 68 3.76 15.63 -4.51
N ARG A 69 2.76 15.48 -5.39
CA ARG A 69 1.40 16.01 -5.18
C ARG A 69 0.72 15.43 -3.93
N ALA A 70 1.04 14.20 -3.56
CA ALA A 70 0.55 13.55 -2.34
C ALA A 70 1.36 13.92 -1.08
N GLY A 71 2.44 14.70 -1.22
CA GLY A 71 3.33 15.08 -0.13
C GLY A 71 4.21 13.92 0.36
N ILE A 72 4.60 13.01 -0.53
CA ILE A 72 5.35 11.79 -0.22
C ILE A 72 6.69 11.80 -0.95
N GLU A 73 7.78 11.55 -0.21
CA GLU A 73 9.11 11.43 -0.79
C GLU A 73 9.23 10.20 -1.70
N SER A 74 9.66 10.42 -2.95
CA SER A 74 9.75 9.38 -3.98
C SER A 74 10.72 8.24 -3.65
N GLN A 75 11.72 8.52 -2.80
CA GLN A 75 12.79 7.59 -2.43
C GLN A 75 12.44 6.67 -1.26
N ARG A 76 11.31 6.89 -0.57
CA ARG A 76 10.82 6.02 0.50
C ARG A 76 10.53 4.61 0.00
N ARG A 77 10.30 3.66 0.91
CA ARG A 77 9.78 2.32 0.56
C ARG A 77 8.32 2.21 0.94
N ALA A 78 7.58 1.34 0.25
CA ALA A 78 6.15 1.12 0.47
C ALA A 78 5.81 0.77 1.93
N GLU A 79 6.64 -0.04 2.58
CA GLU A 79 6.50 -0.44 3.99
C GLU A 79 6.63 0.72 4.98
N THR A 80 7.15 1.87 4.57
CA THR A 80 7.29 3.04 5.44
C THR A 80 6.04 3.92 5.43
N LEU A 81 5.10 3.74 4.50
CA LEU A 81 3.93 4.60 4.37
C LEU A 81 2.84 4.25 5.39
N SER A 82 2.26 5.28 6.01
CA SER A 82 1.06 5.14 6.84
C SER A 82 -0.18 4.88 5.97
N LEU A 83 -1.26 4.40 6.59
CA LEU A 83 -2.52 4.15 5.87
C LEU A 83 -3.11 5.45 5.29
N GLU A 84 -2.95 6.56 6.01
CA GLU A 84 -3.39 7.90 5.60
C GLU A 84 -2.55 8.42 4.42
N GLU A 85 -1.24 8.13 4.39
CA GLU A 85 -0.38 8.43 3.24
C GLU A 85 -0.82 7.65 2.00
N TRP A 86 -1.13 6.36 2.16
CA TRP A 86 -1.70 5.55 1.07
C TRP A 86 -3.02 6.11 0.57
N ALA A 87 -3.92 6.53 1.48
CA ALA A 87 -5.20 7.11 1.11
C ALA A 87 -5.02 8.41 0.31
N ARG A 88 -4.14 9.31 0.75
CA ARG A 88 -3.81 10.54 0.01
C ARG A 88 -3.24 10.26 -1.37
N LEU A 89 -2.30 9.32 -1.47
CA LEU A 89 -1.73 8.93 -2.77
C LEU A 89 -2.81 8.40 -3.71
N TYR A 90 -3.73 7.59 -3.20
CA TYR A 90 -4.85 7.08 -3.98
C TYR A 90 -5.76 8.21 -4.48
N GLU A 91 -6.11 9.19 -3.65
CA GLU A 91 -6.95 10.32 -4.07
C GLU A 91 -6.27 11.14 -5.18
N VAL A 92 -4.95 11.40 -5.07
CA VAL A 92 -4.19 12.08 -6.13
C VAL A 92 -4.18 11.28 -7.43
N TRP A 93 -3.95 9.98 -7.35
CA TRP A 93 -3.96 9.08 -8.51
C TRP A 93 -5.35 8.96 -9.15
N ALA A 94 -6.42 8.90 -8.34
CA ALA A 94 -7.78 8.81 -8.82
C ALA A 94 -8.21 10.10 -9.54
N ALA A 95 -7.79 11.26 -9.03
CA ALA A 95 -8.01 12.55 -9.67
C ALA A 95 -7.31 12.65 -11.04
N SER A 96 -6.06 12.20 -11.15
CA SER A 96 -5.29 12.29 -12.41
C SER A 96 -5.77 11.38 -13.55
N ARG A 97 -6.81 10.57 -13.33
CA ARG A 97 -7.43 9.71 -14.36
C ARG A 97 -8.78 10.25 -14.85
N LYS A 98 -9.30 11.29 -14.20
CA LYS A 98 -10.56 11.96 -14.59
C LYS A 98 -10.32 13.11 -15.56
N ASP A 99 -9.06 13.56 -15.67
CA ASP A 99 -8.55 14.48 -16.69
C ASP A 99 -8.20 13.70 -17.97
#